data_AF-A0A497JM29-F1
#
_entry.id   AF-A0A497JM29-F1
#
_cell.length_a   1.000
_cell.length_b   1.000
_cell.length_c   1.000
_cell.angle_alpha   90.00
_cell.angle_beta   90.00
_cell.angle_gamma   90.00
#
_symmetry.space_group_name_H-M   'P 1'
#
loop_
_entity.id
_entity.type
_entity.pdbx_description
1 polymer ?
#
loop_
_entity_poly.entity_id
_entity_poly.type
_entity_poly.pdbx_seq_one_letter_code
_entity_poly.pdbx_strand_id
1 'polypeptide(L)'
;MTVLKLKHIQEYLLTLYGSRVKLTYFGEFGGEKTLKPKKELKGFGYGKPYLLEFKVKGKKHVAVLETMRKDSFGHDYPSDRAQNLILAYQTYGKLAKHAKALDLGIFTRDGRLRSLDGFKEFFILVEKVEGREYHYDLEEISKRGKLQPLDVSRCKVLSDYLTKIHAKKKNSPELYVRRVRDLVGHGECIMGLIDNYPLNQDFVDVEELKLIEKKCVDWRWKLKTKTHRLCQVHGDFHPWNILFQKGTSFRVLDRSRGEWGEAADDISSLTINYIFFSLQTHGKLENPFKELFELFIGNYLEKTGDEEVLEVIQPFYAWRSLVLANPIWYPTLTYEVRRKLLSFALNILDTEKFDFKNVNSYMSG
;
A
#
# COMPACT_ATOMS: atom_id res chain seq x y z
N MET A 1 -9.95 -19.30 -15.71
CA MET A 1 -8.68 -20.01 -16.03
C MET A 1 -8.23 -19.57 -17.41
N THR A 2 -6.99 -19.11 -17.55
CA THR A 2 -6.42 -18.74 -18.85
C THR A 2 -6.02 -20.01 -19.60
N VAL A 3 -6.48 -20.16 -20.84
CA VAL A 3 -6.04 -21.23 -21.74
C VAL A 3 -4.91 -20.68 -22.58
N LEU A 4 -3.72 -21.27 -22.45
CA LEU A 4 -2.59 -20.87 -23.27
C LEU A 4 -2.58 -21.71 -24.57
N LYS A 5 -2.76 -21.02 -25.69
CA LYS A 5 -2.81 -21.64 -27.02
C LYS A 5 -1.42 -21.67 -27.65
N LEU A 6 -1.10 -22.78 -28.32
CA LEU A 6 0.17 -22.96 -29.03
C LEU A 6 0.48 -21.81 -30.01
N LYS A 7 -0.54 -21.33 -30.72
CA LYS A 7 -0.42 -20.23 -31.69
C LYS A 7 0.12 -18.95 -31.03
N HIS A 8 -0.36 -18.60 -29.84
CA HIS A 8 0.07 -17.39 -29.13
C HIS A 8 1.53 -17.47 -28.70
N ILE A 9 2.03 -18.65 -28.35
CA ILE A 9 3.44 -18.88 -28.02
C ILE A 9 4.31 -18.71 -29.27
N GLN A 10 3.87 -19.26 -30.41
CA GLN A 10 4.60 -19.11 -31.66
C GLN A 10 4.65 -17.65 -32.13
N GLU A 11 3.54 -16.93 -32.03
CA GLU A 11 3.46 -15.49 -32.33
C GLU A 11 4.39 -14.69 -31.42
N TYR A 12 4.39 -14.98 -30.11
CA TYR A 12 5.28 -14.35 -29.14
C TYR A 12 6.77 -14.62 -29.41
N LEU A 13 7.15 -15.88 -29.62
CA LEU A 13 8.55 -16.22 -29.93
C LEU A 13 8.98 -15.60 -31.27
N LEU A 14 8.07 -15.48 -32.25
CA LEU A 14 8.34 -14.76 -33.49
C LEU A 14 8.65 -13.28 -33.22
N THR A 15 7.86 -12.60 -32.38
CA THR A 15 8.11 -11.21 -32.00
C THR A 15 9.43 -11.07 -31.25
N LEU A 16 9.69 -11.92 -30.25
CA LEU A 16 10.90 -11.88 -29.43
C LEU A 16 12.19 -12.07 -30.24
N TYR A 17 12.18 -13.00 -31.21
CA TYR A 17 13.37 -13.32 -32.01
C TYR A 17 13.42 -12.61 -33.37
N GLY A 18 12.37 -11.85 -33.73
CA GLY A 18 12.24 -11.20 -35.04
C GLY A 18 12.33 -12.17 -36.23
N SER A 19 11.98 -13.44 -36.04
CA SER A 19 12.21 -14.50 -37.04
C SER A 19 11.26 -15.69 -36.85
N ARG A 20 10.93 -16.39 -37.94
CA ARG A 20 10.01 -17.53 -37.89
C ARG A 20 10.52 -18.60 -36.93
N VAL A 21 9.67 -18.95 -35.97
CA VAL A 21 9.95 -19.96 -34.95
C VAL A 21 9.22 -21.26 -35.26
N LYS A 22 9.93 -22.39 -35.20
CA LYS A 22 9.34 -23.73 -35.24
C LYS A 22 9.36 -24.33 -33.85
N LEU A 23 8.23 -24.28 -33.16
CA LEU A 23 8.04 -24.93 -31.85
C LEU A 23 8.00 -26.45 -32.03
N THR A 24 8.94 -27.16 -31.40
CA THR A 24 9.08 -28.62 -31.47
C THR A 24 8.51 -29.33 -30.24
N TYR A 25 8.48 -28.67 -29.09
CA TYR A 25 7.84 -29.17 -27.88
C TYR A 25 7.27 -28.04 -27.02
N PHE A 26 6.12 -28.33 -26.39
CA PHE A 26 5.52 -27.48 -25.37
C PHE A 26 4.72 -28.33 -24.38
N GLY A 27 5.10 -28.30 -23.09
CA GLY A 27 4.47 -29.08 -22.04
C GLY A 27 4.99 -28.76 -20.64
N GLU A 28 4.41 -29.36 -19.60
CA GLU A 28 4.89 -29.21 -18.21
C GLU A 28 6.34 -29.68 -18.10
N PHE A 29 7.17 -28.93 -17.38
CA PHE A 29 8.56 -29.32 -17.12
C PHE A 29 8.59 -30.56 -16.21
N GLY A 30 9.41 -31.56 -16.55
CA GLY A 30 9.48 -32.83 -15.83
C GLY A 30 8.35 -33.83 -16.11
N GLY A 31 7.36 -33.49 -16.96
CA GLY A 31 6.31 -34.41 -17.39
C GLY A 31 6.73 -35.33 -18.55
N GLU A 32 5.96 -36.39 -18.79
CA GLU A 32 6.18 -37.29 -19.93
C GLU A 32 6.14 -36.53 -21.26
N LYS A 33 7.22 -36.65 -22.04
CA LYS A 33 7.32 -36.01 -23.36
C LYS A 33 6.46 -36.76 -24.37
N THR A 34 5.35 -36.16 -24.75
CA THR A 34 4.63 -36.55 -25.98
C THR A 34 5.34 -35.98 -27.20
N LEU A 35 5.48 -36.78 -28.27
CA LEU A 35 6.18 -36.43 -29.52
C LEU A 35 5.61 -35.21 -30.28
N LYS A 36 4.42 -34.70 -29.89
CA LYS A 36 3.76 -33.54 -30.52
C LYS A 36 3.50 -32.43 -29.48
N PRO A 37 3.65 -31.15 -29.84
CA PRO A 37 3.29 -30.03 -28.97
C PRO A 37 1.79 -30.07 -28.63
N LYS A 38 1.44 -29.84 -27.36
CA LYS A 38 0.04 -29.71 -26.96
C LYS A 38 -0.57 -28.46 -27.60
N LYS A 39 -1.75 -28.60 -28.22
CA LYS A 39 -2.45 -27.46 -28.86
C LYS A 39 -2.86 -26.38 -27.86
N GLU A 40 -3.21 -26.80 -26.64
CA GLU A 40 -3.64 -25.93 -25.55
C GLU A 40 -3.21 -26.51 -24.20
N LEU A 41 -2.98 -25.64 -23.22
CA LEU A 41 -2.81 -26.01 -21.82
C LEU A 41 -3.92 -25.39 -20.98
N LYS A 42 -4.64 -26.26 -20.26
CA LYS A 42 -5.61 -25.89 -19.23
C LYS A 42 -4.88 -25.76 -17.89
N GLY A 43 -5.24 -24.76 -17.09
CA GLY A 43 -4.61 -24.53 -15.79
C GLY A 43 -3.21 -23.88 -15.87
N PHE A 44 -2.91 -23.18 -16.97
CA PHE A 44 -1.71 -22.35 -17.05
C PHE A 44 -1.83 -21.15 -16.08
N GLY A 45 -0.77 -20.84 -15.31
CA GLY A 45 -0.75 -19.71 -14.37
C GLY A 45 -0.73 -20.05 -12.86
N TYR A 46 -0.57 -21.33 -12.47
CA TYR A 46 -0.46 -21.74 -11.05
C TYR A 46 0.99 -21.87 -10.55
N GLY A 47 1.94 -21.21 -11.19
CA GLY A 47 3.36 -21.31 -10.81
C GLY A 47 4.09 -22.56 -11.29
N LYS A 48 3.48 -23.32 -12.22
CA LYS A 48 4.14 -24.47 -12.84
C LYS A 48 5.08 -24.02 -13.96
N PRO A 49 6.30 -24.58 -14.03
CA PRO A 49 7.19 -24.36 -15.16
C PRO A 49 6.78 -25.17 -16.39
N TYR A 50 6.93 -24.58 -17.58
CA TYR A 50 6.65 -25.21 -18.85
C TYR A 50 7.87 -25.20 -19.76
N LEU A 51 8.26 -26.38 -20.25
CA LEU A 51 9.37 -26.52 -21.17
C LEU A 51 8.94 -26.14 -22.59
N LEU A 52 9.73 -25.27 -23.21
CA LEU A 52 9.64 -24.86 -24.60
C LEU A 52 10.89 -25.34 -25.34
N GLU A 53 10.71 -26.18 -26.36
CA GLU A 53 11.79 -26.49 -27.30
C GLU A 53 11.40 -25.97 -28.67
N PHE A 54 12.26 -25.19 -29.29
CA PHE A 54 11.96 -24.56 -30.58
C PHE A 54 13.22 -24.35 -31.42
N LYS A 55 13.00 -24.07 -32.70
CA LYS A 55 14.07 -23.69 -33.63
C LYS A 55 13.87 -22.29 -34.17
N VAL A 56 14.94 -21.50 -34.18
CA VAL A 56 15.03 -20.18 -34.80
C VAL A 56 16.19 -20.21 -35.79
N LYS A 57 15.95 -19.91 -37.08
CA LYS A 57 16.98 -19.98 -38.14
C LYS A 57 17.80 -21.29 -38.10
N GLY A 58 17.14 -22.42 -37.86
CA GLY A 58 17.76 -23.75 -37.76
C GLY A 58 18.44 -24.09 -36.42
N LYS A 59 18.75 -23.10 -35.58
CA LYS A 59 19.36 -23.31 -34.25
C LYS A 59 18.30 -23.78 -33.25
N LYS A 60 18.65 -24.78 -32.43
CA LYS A 60 17.78 -25.28 -31.35
C LYS A 60 17.88 -24.36 -30.13
N HIS A 61 16.74 -24.06 -29.54
CA HIS A 61 16.60 -23.33 -28.30
C HIS A 61 15.74 -24.14 -27.34
N VAL A 62 16.09 -24.07 -26.06
CA VAL A 62 15.34 -24.67 -24.97
C VAL A 62 15.15 -23.59 -23.92
N ALA A 63 13.91 -23.37 -23.50
CA ALA A 63 13.55 -22.37 -22.52
C ALA A 63 12.50 -22.93 -21.56
N VAL A 64 12.40 -22.32 -20.38
CA VAL A 64 11.31 -22.60 -19.45
C VAL A 64 10.47 -21.35 -19.34
N LEU A 65 9.17 -21.50 -19.58
CA LEU A 65 8.17 -20.47 -19.36
C LEU A 65 7.54 -20.70 -17.99
N GLU A 66 7.72 -19.74 -17.09
CA GLU A 66 7.22 -19.81 -15.73
C GLU A 66 6.30 -18.64 -15.43
N THR A 67 5.42 -18.84 -14.45
CA THR A 67 4.63 -17.78 -13.82
C THR A 67 4.86 -17.91 -12.32
N MET A 68 4.48 -16.91 -11.54
CA MET A 68 4.44 -17.07 -10.09
C MET A 68 3.03 -17.45 -9.63
N ARG A 69 2.94 -18.38 -8.69
CA ARG A 69 1.67 -18.75 -8.06
C ARG A 69 1.24 -17.64 -7.10
N LYS A 70 -0.08 -17.47 -6.94
CA LYS A 70 -0.62 -16.70 -5.83
C LYS A 70 -0.49 -17.49 -4.52
N ASP A 71 0.06 -16.86 -3.49
CA ASP A 71 0.13 -17.39 -2.12
C ASP A 71 0.13 -16.26 -1.09
N SER A 72 0.10 -16.61 0.21
CA SER A 72 0.02 -15.71 1.36
C SER A 72 1.38 -15.18 1.86
N PHE A 73 2.48 -15.57 1.21
CA PHE A 73 3.83 -15.13 1.57
C PHE A 73 4.21 -13.80 0.92
N GLY A 74 3.22 -13.05 0.42
CA GLY A 74 3.43 -11.79 -0.28
C GLY A 74 3.36 -11.93 -1.79
N HIS A 75 2.66 -12.94 -2.33
CA HIS A 75 2.41 -13.10 -3.77
C HIS A 75 0.92 -12.93 -4.14
N ASP A 76 0.11 -12.33 -3.25
CA ASP A 76 -1.34 -12.26 -3.40
C ASP A 76 -1.79 -11.44 -4.62
N TYR A 77 -1.16 -10.28 -4.83
CA TYR A 77 -1.48 -9.33 -5.89
C TYR A 77 -0.62 -9.58 -7.14
N PRO A 78 -1.15 -9.25 -8.33
CA PRO A 78 -0.34 -9.25 -9.55
C PRO A 78 0.93 -8.40 -9.45
N SER A 79 0.88 -7.27 -8.74
CA SER A 79 2.03 -6.39 -8.50
C SER A 79 3.17 -7.11 -7.77
N ASP A 80 2.88 -7.91 -6.75
CA ASP A 80 3.93 -8.59 -5.99
C ASP A 80 4.66 -9.65 -6.83
N ARG A 81 3.89 -10.36 -7.67
CA ARG A 81 4.45 -11.34 -8.60
C ARG A 81 5.22 -10.66 -9.72
N ALA A 82 4.73 -9.52 -10.20
CA ALA A 82 5.44 -8.72 -11.18
C ALA A 82 6.77 -8.21 -10.61
N GLN A 83 6.80 -7.69 -9.38
CA GLN A 83 8.02 -7.23 -8.70
C GLN A 83 9.11 -8.30 -8.70
N ASN A 84 8.76 -9.53 -8.29
CA ASN A 84 9.70 -10.65 -8.27
C ASN A 84 10.20 -11.05 -9.67
N LEU A 85 9.30 -11.12 -10.66
CA LEU A 85 9.67 -11.45 -12.04
C LEU A 85 10.51 -10.36 -12.70
N ILE A 86 10.23 -9.09 -12.40
CA ILE A 86 11.02 -7.93 -12.82
C ILE A 86 12.43 -8.01 -12.23
N LEU A 87 12.54 -8.23 -10.92
CA LEU A 87 13.83 -8.38 -10.26
C LEU A 87 14.63 -9.56 -10.83
N ALA A 88 13.97 -10.71 -11.02
CA ALA A 88 14.58 -11.88 -11.65
C ALA A 88 15.12 -11.53 -13.05
N TYR A 89 14.32 -10.90 -13.89
CA TYR A 89 14.74 -10.49 -15.23
C TYR A 89 15.94 -9.53 -15.21
N GLN A 90 15.95 -8.55 -14.30
CA GLN A 90 17.02 -7.57 -14.19
C GLN A 90 18.33 -8.10 -13.58
N THR A 91 18.30 -9.22 -12.85
CA THR A 91 19.44 -9.69 -12.04
C THR A 91 20.00 -11.05 -12.47
N TYR A 92 19.17 -11.97 -12.95
CA TYR A 92 19.57 -13.34 -13.30
C TYR A 92 20.75 -13.39 -14.28
N GLY A 93 20.76 -12.51 -15.29
CA GLY A 93 21.84 -12.44 -16.28
C GLY A 93 23.15 -11.83 -15.78
N LYS A 94 23.17 -11.18 -14.60
CA LYS A 94 24.34 -10.49 -14.04
C LYS A 94 25.19 -11.38 -13.13
N LEU A 95 24.62 -12.43 -12.57
CA LEU A 95 25.33 -13.36 -11.68
C LEU A 95 25.97 -14.49 -12.50
N ALA A 96 27.29 -14.66 -12.34
CA ALA A 96 28.02 -15.73 -13.03
C ALA A 96 27.44 -17.11 -12.69
N LYS A 97 27.33 -17.99 -13.71
CA LYS A 97 26.76 -19.35 -13.62
C LYS A 97 25.28 -19.43 -13.24
N HIS A 98 24.57 -18.29 -13.13
CA HIS A 98 23.12 -18.28 -12.98
C HIS A 98 22.44 -18.44 -14.36
N ALA A 99 21.23 -19.01 -14.38
CA ALA A 99 20.40 -19.04 -15.58
C ALA A 99 20.11 -17.61 -16.03
N LYS A 100 20.15 -17.33 -17.34
CA LYS A 100 19.77 -16.02 -17.87
C LYS A 100 18.26 -15.95 -18.00
N ALA A 101 17.64 -14.89 -17.50
CA ALA A 101 16.28 -14.54 -17.89
C ALA A 101 16.30 -14.12 -19.37
N LEU A 102 15.57 -14.85 -20.21
CA LEU A 102 15.57 -14.63 -21.66
C LEU A 102 14.64 -13.49 -22.08
N ASP A 103 13.58 -13.26 -21.30
CA ASP A 103 12.59 -12.21 -21.49
C ASP A 103 11.79 -12.06 -20.20
N LEU A 104 11.10 -10.93 -20.06
CA LEU A 104 10.01 -10.69 -19.12
C LEU A 104 8.78 -10.32 -19.93
N GLY A 105 7.61 -10.84 -19.59
CA GLY A 105 6.41 -10.51 -20.35
C GLY A 105 5.13 -10.60 -19.55
N ILE A 106 4.04 -10.17 -20.18
CA ILE A 106 2.70 -10.24 -19.64
C ILE A 106 1.81 -11.14 -20.48
N PHE A 107 0.79 -11.70 -19.83
CA PHE A 107 -0.34 -12.34 -20.51
C PHE A 107 -1.46 -11.32 -20.65
N THR A 108 -1.94 -11.12 -21.88
CA THR A 108 -3.10 -10.27 -22.17
C THR A 108 -4.40 -11.02 -21.84
N ARG A 109 -5.52 -10.28 -21.73
CA ARG A 109 -6.83 -10.85 -21.37
C ARG A 109 -7.32 -11.93 -22.34
N ASP A 110 -6.91 -11.87 -23.60
CA ASP A 110 -7.21 -12.87 -24.64
C ASP A 110 -6.18 -14.00 -24.72
N GLY A 111 -5.24 -14.07 -23.77
CA GLY A 111 -4.27 -15.14 -23.62
C GLY A 111 -3.05 -15.04 -24.54
N ARG A 112 -2.79 -13.89 -25.17
CA ARG A 112 -1.53 -13.63 -25.90
C ARG A 112 -0.43 -13.25 -24.92
N LEU A 113 0.83 -13.42 -25.34
CA LEU A 113 1.99 -12.95 -24.58
C LEU A 113 2.51 -11.67 -25.23
N ARG A 114 2.94 -10.72 -24.41
CA ARG A 114 3.69 -9.53 -24.84
C ARG A 114 4.98 -9.45 -24.06
N SER A 115 6.08 -9.34 -24.78
CA SER A 115 7.40 -9.06 -24.20
C SER A 115 7.40 -7.65 -23.61
N LEU A 116 8.10 -7.51 -22.49
CA LEU A 116 8.53 -6.26 -21.87
C LEU A 116 10.05 -6.12 -21.98
N ASP A 117 10.72 -6.88 -22.84
CA ASP A 117 12.16 -6.78 -23.09
C ASP A 117 12.57 -5.34 -23.39
N GLY A 118 13.71 -4.93 -22.84
CA GLY A 118 14.25 -3.59 -23.07
C GLY A 118 13.49 -2.44 -22.39
N PHE A 119 12.54 -2.72 -21.48
CA PHE A 119 11.97 -1.66 -20.64
C PHE A 119 13.07 -0.97 -19.82
N LYS A 120 12.96 0.36 -19.68
CA LYS A 120 13.83 1.15 -18.80
C LYS A 120 13.12 1.54 -17.51
N GLU A 121 11.87 1.97 -17.64
CA GLU A 121 11.03 2.42 -16.53
C GLU A 121 9.55 2.19 -16.88
N PHE A 122 8.73 1.90 -15.87
CA PHE A 122 7.27 1.84 -15.98
C PHE A 122 6.68 3.23 -15.78
N PHE A 123 5.61 3.54 -16.51
CA PHE A 123 4.84 4.77 -16.29
C PHE A 123 3.36 4.44 -16.16
N ILE A 124 2.64 5.30 -15.44
CA ILE A 124 1.18 5.31 -15.41
C ILE A 124 0.70 6.64 -15.98
N LEU A 125 -0.33 6.58 -16.82
CA LEU A 125 -1.05 7.76 -17.29
C LEU A 125 -2.47 7.68 -16.71
N VAL A 126 -2.79 8.63 -15.85
CA VAL A 126 -4.09 8.73 -15.16
C VAL A 126 -4.87 9.94 -15.68
N GLU A 127 -6.19 9.94 -15.50
CA GLU A 127 -7.00 11.10 -15.81
C GLU A 127 -6.60 12.32 -14.96
N LYS A 128 -6.74 13.53 -15.52
CA LYS A 128 -6.61 14.76 -14.73
C LYS A 128 -7.86 14.92 -13.86
N VAL A 129 -7.66 15.21 -12.58
CA VAL A 129 -8.71 15.51 -11.63
C VAL A 129 -8.64 16.98 -11.25
N GLU A 130 -9.75 17.71 -11.40
CA GLU A 130 -9.86 19.11 -10.97
C GLU A 130 -10.33 19.21 -9.51
N GLY A 131 -9.78 20.17 -8.77
CA GLY A 131 -10.17 20.51 -7.40
C GLY A 131 -9.03 21.20 -6.64
N ARG A 132 -9.28 21.54 -5.37
CA ARG A 132 -8.31 22.11 -4.44
C ARG A 132 -8.05 21.12 -3.31
N GLU A 133 -6.79 20.87 -3.00
CA GLU A 133 -6.40 19.96 -1.92
C GLU A 133 -6.95 20.41 -0.57
N TYR A 134 -7.40 19.46 0.24
CA TYR A 134 -8.01 19.74 1.55
C TYR A 134 -7.02 20.35 2.55
N HIS A 135 -5.69 20.17 2.37
CA HIS A 135 -4.72 20.80 3.26
C HIS A 135 -4.84 22.33 3.26
N TYR A 136 -5.25 22.93 2.13
CA TYR A 136 -5.46 24.37 2.05
C TYR A 136 -6.61 24.85 2.94
N ASP A 137 -7.68 24.06 3.09
CA ASP A 137 -8.73 24.36 4.05
C ASP A 137 -8.18 24.37 5.49
N LEU A 138 -7.32 23.41 5.83
CA LEU A 138 -6.70 23.34 7.16
C LEU A 138 -5.76 24.53 7.43
N GLU A 139 -5.00 24.97 6.42
CA GLU A 139 -4.19 26.20 6.51
C GLU A 139 -5.05 27.44 6.71
N GLU A 140 -6.19 27.54 6.01
CA GLU A 140 -7.13 28.66 6.17
C GLU A 140 -7.79 28.66 7.55
N ILE A 141 -8.18 27.50 8.07
CA ILE A 141 -8.69 27.34 9.43
C ILE A 141 -7.64 27.78 10.45
N SER A 142 -6.37 27.40 10.24
CA SER A 142 -5.24 27.81 11.10
C SER A 142 -5.08 29.33 11.16
N LYS A 143 -5.12 30.00 10.00
CA LYS A 143 -5.02 31.47 9.89
C LYS A 143 -6.24 32.18 10.49
N ARG A 144 -7.42 31.59 10.30
CA ARG A 144 -8.70 32.17 10.73
C ARG A 144 -8.96 31.97 12.22
N GLY A 145 -8.42 30.91 12.84
CA GLY A 145 -8.62 30.56 14.24
C GLY A 145 -10.05 30.12 14.60
N LYS A 146 -10.93 29.90 13.62
CA LYS A 146 -12.32 29.45 13.83
C LYS A 146 -12.86 28.70 12.62
N LEU A 147 -13.83 27.81 12.87
CA LEU A 147 -14.54 27.08 11.83
C LEU A 147 -15.60 27.95 11.13
N GLN A 148 -15.84 27.62 9.88
CA GLN A 148 -17.00 28.03 9.09
C GLN A 148 -17.92 26.82 8.85
N PRO A 149 -19.21 27.04 8.51
CA PRO A 149 -20.14 25.96 8.23
C PRO A 149 -19.67 24.99 7.15
N LEU A 150 -18.89 25.47 6.17
CA LEU A 150 -18.33 24.63 5.12
C LEU A 150 -17.25 23.66 5.65
N ASP A 151 -16.39 24.09 6.58
CA ASP A 151 -15.35 23.23 7.16
C ASP A 151 -15.96 22.02 7.87
N VAL A 152 -17.01 22.27 8.65
CA VAL A 152 -17.81 21.26 9.36
C VAL A 152 -18.47 20.31 8.35
N SER A 153 -19.08 20.86 7.30
CA SER A 153 -19.75 20.08 6.25
C SER A 153 -18.76 19.20 5.46
N ARG A 154 -17.56 19.72 5.19
CA ARG A 154 -16.47 18.98 4.53
C ARG A 154 -15.92 17.87 5.41
N CYS A 155 -15.67 18.15 6.69
CA CYS A 155 -15.27 17.12 7.65
C CYS A 155 -16.28 15.97 7.72
N LYS A 156 -17.59 16.30 7.80
CA LYS A 156 -18.67 15.31 7.83
C LYS A 156 -18.76 14.48 6.55
N VAL A 157 -18.64 15.09 5.37
CA VAL A 157 -18.73 14.33 4.10
C VAL A 157 -17.55 13.37 3.91
N LEU A 158 -16.36 13.72 4.42
CA LEU A 158 -15.19 12.84 4.40
C LEU A 158 -15.38 11.63 5.32
N SER A 159 -15.90 11.86 6.53
CA SER A 159 -16.28 10.79 7.47
C SER A 159 -17.34 9.87 6.83
N ASP A 160 -18.40 10.46 6.27
CA ASP A 160 -19.47 9.73 5.57
C ASP A 160 -18.96 8.91 4.38
N TYR A 161 -17.97 9.42 3.65
CA TYR A 161 -17.34 8.66 2.59
C TYR A 161 -16.62 7.41 3.11
N LEU A 162 -15.85 7.53 4.19
CA LEU A 162 -15.19 6.38 4.82
C LEU A 162 -16.21 5.34 5.31
N THR A 163 -17.32 5.77 5.93
CA THR A 163 -18.38 4.82 6.36
C THR A 163 -18.88 3.95 5.20
N LYS A 164 -19.05 4.54 4.01
CA LYS A 164 -19.55 3.85 2.81
C LYS A 164 -18.54 2.85 2.25
N ILE A 165 -17.26 3.22 2.18
CA ILE A 165 -16.24 2.31 1.65
C ILE A 165 -15.90 1.20 2.66
N HIS A 166 -15.80 1.52 3.95
CA HIS A 166 -15.48 0.55 5.01
C HIS A 166 -16.60 -0.47 5.28
N ALA A 167 -17.85 -0.16 4.89
CA ALA A 167 -18.96 -1.10 4.93
C ALA A 167 -18.78 -2.30 3.98
N LYS A 168 -17.95 -2.16 2.92
CA LYS A 168 -17.62 -3.29 2.05
C LYS A 168 -16.57 -4.15 2.73
N LYS A 169 -17.00 -5.32 3.20
CA LYS A 169 -16.14 -6.33 3.83
C LYS A 169 -15.67 -7.39 2.83
N LYS A 170 -14.56 -8.06 3.14
CA LYS A 170 -14.06 -9.19 2.37
C LYS A 170 -13.58 -10.29 3.31
N ASN A 171 -14.05 -11.51 3.10
CA ASN A 171 -13.56 -12.66 3.84
C ASN A 171 -12.24 -13.16 3.23
N SER A 172 -11.11 -12.64 3.74
CA SER A 172 -9.76 -13.09 3.37
C SER A 172 -8.81 -12.90 4.56
N PRO A 173 -8.84 -13.80 5.55
CA PRO A 173 -8.03 -13.68 6.76
C PRO A 173 -6.53 -13.51 6.50
N GLU A 174 -5.99 -14.24 5.52
CA GLU A 174 -4.58 -14.17 5.13
C GLU A 174 -4.20 -12.79 4.60
N LEU A 175 -5.14 -12.14 3.89
CA LEU A 175 -4.92 -10.79 3.39
C LEU A 175 -4.89 -9.78 4.53
N TYR A 176 -5.78 -9.90 5.52
CA TYR A 176 -5.71 -9.05 6.71
C TYR A 176 -4.39 -9.20 7.45
N VAL A 177 -3.96 -10.44 7.71
CA VAL A 177 -2.67 -10.74 8.33
C VAL A 177 -1.51 -10.15 7.53
N ARG A 178 -1.58 -10.22 6.19
CA ARG A 178 -0.61 -9.53 5.32
C ARG A 178 -0.63 -8.02 5.54
N ARG A 179 -1.79 -7.37 5.54
CA ARG A 179 -1.87 -5.90 5.69
C ARG A 179 -1.30 -5.41 7.02
N VAL A 180 -1.54 -6.15 8.10
CA VAL A 180 -0.92 -5.89 9.40
C VAL A 180 0.60 -6.11 9.36
N ARG A 181 1.08 -7.15 8.65
CA ARG A 181 2.51 -7.35 8.42
C ARG A 181 3.13 -6.21 7.61
N ASP A 182 2.44 -5.73 6.57
CA ASP A 182 2.90 -4.63 5.72
C ASP A 182 2.99 -3.32 6.53
N LEU A 183 2.00 -3.02 7.39
CA LEU A 183 2.04 -1.85 8.29
C LEU A 183 3.33 -1.79 9.11
N VAL A 184 3.79 -2.92 9.64
CA VAL A 184 5.01 -2.96 10.45
C VAL A 184 6.26 -3.06 9.58
N GLY A 185 6.28 -4.00 8.63
CA GLY A 185 7.51 -4.43 7.95
C GLY A 185 7.73 -3.95 6.52
N HIS A 186 6.78 -3.23 5.91
CA HIS A 186 6.99 -2.70 4.57
C HIS A 186 7.97 -1.52 4.58
N GLY A 187 8.81 -1.42 3.54
CA GLY A 187 9.81 -0.35 3.38
C GLY A 187 9.23 1.06 3.24
N GLU A 188 7.90 1.19 3.16
CA GLU A 188 7.19 2.48 3.12
C GLU A 188 6.25 2.65 4.33
N CYS A 189 6.30 1.74 5.31
CA CYS A 189 5.52 1.81 6.55
C CYS A 189 6.47 1.91 7.76
N ILE A 190 6.17 1.33 8.92
CA ILE A 190 6.89 1.63 10.18
C ILE A 190 8.40 1.36 10.09
N MET A 191 8.82 0.14 9.75
CA MET A 191 10.26 -0.19 9.66
C MET A 191 10.97 0.68 8.62
N GLY A 192 10.40 0.83 7.42
CA GLY A 192 11.00 1.67 6.39
C GLY A 192 11.06 3.16 6.77
N LEU A 193 10.06 3.68 7.49
CA LEU A 193 10.07 5.05 7.99
C LEU A 193 11.18 5.24 9.03
N ILE A 194 11.33 4.29 9.96
CA ILE A 194 12.37 4.31 10.99
C ILE A 194 13.76 4.27 10.33
N ASP A 195 13.97 3.41 9.33
CA ASP A 195 15.24 3.32 8.58
C ASP A 195 15.64 4.65 7.92
N ASN A 196 14.67 5.50 7.58
CA ASN A 196 14.90 6.79 6.95
C ASN A 196 15.15 7.93 7.95
N TYR A 197 15.06 7.71 9.27
CA TYR A 197 15.48 8.73 10.24
C TYR A 197 17.02 8.85 10.23
N PRO A 198 17.58 10.04 9.99
CA PRO A 198 19.03 10.22 10.06
C PRO A 198 19.52 9.97 11.48
N LEU A 199 20.76 9.50 11.61
CA LEU A 199 21.40 9.33 12.93
C LEU A 199 21.61 10.69 13.62
N ASN A 200 21.70 10.67 14.96
CA ASN A 200 22.04 11.83 15.80
C ASN A 200 21.07 13.02 15.69
N GLN A 201 19.75 12.76 15.71
CA GLN A 201 18.76 13.84 15.83
C GLN A 201 18.74 14.37 17.27
N ASP A 202 18.43 15.66 17.43
CA ASP A 202 18.26 16.31 18.73
C ASP A 202 16.93 15.96 19.39
N PHE A 203 15.91 15.61 18.60
CA PHE A 203 14.55 15.32 19.05
C PHE A 203 14.22 13.83 19.19
N VAL A 204 15.07 12.90 18.76
CA VAL A 204 14.82 11.45 18.89
C VAL A 204 16.13 10.68 18.89
N ASP A 205 16.24 9.69 19.76
CA ASP A 205 17.37 8.76 19.76
C ASP A 205 17.01 7.39 19.18
N VAL A 206 18.03 6.58 18.94
CA VAL A 206 17.89 5.24 18.35
C VAL A 206 17.13 4.28 19.28
N GLU A 207 17.23 4.43 20.60
CA GLU A 207 16.54 3.55 21.55
C GLU A 207 15.04 3.84 21.59
N GLU A 208 14.63 5.10 21.47
CA GLU A 208 13.24 5.50 21.33
C GLU A 208 12.62 4.95 20.05
N LEU A 209 13.31 5.06 18.90
CA LEU A 209 12.85 4.47 17.64
C LEU A 209 12.72 2.94 17.72
N LYS A 210 13.72 2.27 18.31
CA LYS A 210 13.66 0.81 18.56
C LYS A 210 12.48 0.44 19.47
N LEU A 211 12.17 1.27 20.47
CA LEU A 211 11.07 1.01 21.38
C LEU A 211 9.73 1.11 20.65
N ILE A 212 9.53 2.14 19.82
CA ILE A 212 8.35 2.28 18.97
C ILE A 212 8.20 1.05 18.05
N GLU A 213 9.28 0.62 17.38
CA GLU A 213 9.26 -0.57 16.53
C GLU A 213 8.84 -1.83 17.29
N LYS A 214 9.47 -2.10 18.44
CA LYS A 214 9.16 -3.27 19.28
C LYS A 214 7.69 -3.30 19.70
N LYS A 215 7.15 -2.17 20.16
CA LYS A 215 5.73 -2.05 20.51
C LYS A 215 4.83 -2.30 19.30
N CYS A 216 5.19 -1.79 18.12
CA CYS A 216 4.45 -2.07 16.89
C CYS A 216 4.48 -3.56 16.49
N VAL A 217 5.58 -4.27 16.75
CA VAL A 217 5.65 -5.73 16.58
C VAL A 217 4.68 -6.46 17.51
N ASP A 218 4.58 -6.04 18.77
CA ASP A 218 3.59 -6.59 19.72
C ASP A 218 2.16 -6.33 19.25
N TRP A 219 1.88 -5.10 18.79
CA TRP A 219 0.60 -4.75 18.19
C TRP A 219 0.24 -5.59 16.97
N ARG A 220 1.21 -5.89 16.10
CA ARG A 220 0.98 -6.79 14.96
C ARG A 220 0.45 -8.15 15.42
N TRP A 221 0.93 -8.70 16.55
CA TRP A 221 0.42 -9.96 17.07
C TRP A 221 -0.99 -9.84 17.65
N LYS A 222 -1.32 -8.72 18.30
CA LYS A 222 -2.69 -8.40 18.75
C LYS A 222 -3.65 -8.35 17.54
N LEU A 223 -3.28 -7.57 16.52
CA LEU A 223 -4.09 -7.37 15.31
C LEU A 223 -4.25 -8.64 14.50
N LYS A 224 -3.25 -9.53 14.43
CA LYS A 224 -3.27 -10.76 13.61
C LYS A 224 -4.57 -11.59 13.71
N THR A 225 -5.23 -11.57 14.87
CA THR A 225 -6.46 -12.33 15.12
C THR A 225 -7.75 -11.61 14.69
N LYS A 226 -7.71 -10.30 14.45
CA LYS A 226 -8.85 -9.42 14.16
C LYS A 226 -9.26 -9.44 12.67
N THR A 227 -9.18 -10.59 12.04
CA THR A 227 -9.32 -10.73 10.58
C THR A 227 -10.71 -10.39 10.04
N HIS A 228 -11.74 -10.41 10.89
CA HIS A 228 -13.11 -10.00 10.57
C HIS A 228 -13.21 -8.51 10.22
N ARG A 229 -12.22 -7.70 10.60
CA ARG A 229 -12.22 -6.26 10.39
C ARG A 229 -11.95 -5.86 8.93
N LEU A 230 -11.33 -6.75 8.13
CA LEU A 230 -10.91 -6.49 6.75
C LEU A 230 -12.01 -5.83 5.90
N CYS A 231 -11.74 -4.60 5.47
CA CYS A 231 -12.67 -3.82 4.65
C CYS A 231 -11.97 -3.15 3.47
N GLN A 232 -12.77 -2.63 2.54
CA GLN A 232 -12.27 -1.74 1.50
C GLN A 232 -11.77 -0.46 2.17
N VAL A 233 -10.58 0.01 1.79
CA VAL A 233 -9.93 1.23 2.33
C VAL A 233 -9.37 2.07 1.19
N HIS A 234 -9.20 3.36 1.37
CA HIS A 234 -8.33 4.17 0.52
C HIS A 234 -6.86 3.76 0.73
N GLY A 235 -6.43 3.60 1.98
CA GLY A 235 -5.06 3.24 2.37
C GLY A 235 -4.08 4.40 2.41
N ASP A 236 -4.53 5.62 2.10
CA ASP A 236 -3.72 6.85 2.23
C ASP A 236 -4.59 8.12 2.25
N PHE A 237 -5.67 8.08 3.02
CA PHE A 237 -6.70 9.11 3.04
C PHE A 237 -6.28 10.35 3.85
N HIS A 238 -5.41 11.19 3.29
CA HIS A 238 -4.92 12.42 3.94
C HIS A 238 -5.25 13.69 3.13
N PRO A 239 -5.11 14.90 3.71
CA PRO A 239 -5.59 16.14 3.10
C PRO A 239 -5.04 16.46 1.70
N TRP A 240 -3.79 16.10 1.39
CA TRP A 240 -3.21 16.26 0.05
C TRP A 240 -3.80 15.32 -1.02
N ASN A 241 -4.34 14.16 -0.64
CA ASN A 241 -4.98 13.23 -1.58
C ASN A 241 -6.49 13.50 -1.77
N ILE A 242 -7.02 14.56 -1.16
CA ILE A 242 -8.45 14.89 -1.18
C ILE A 242 -8.61 16.23 -1.91
N LEU A 243 -9.19 16.20 -3.11
CA LEU A 243 -9.45 17.38 -3.93
C LEU A 243 -10.91 17.81 -3.80
N PHE A 244 -11.16 18.85 -3.02
CA PHE A 244 -12.48 19.48 -2.96
C PHE A 244 -12.75 20.31 -4.22
N GLN A 245 -13.96 20.13 -4.73
CA GLN A 245 -14.54 20.93 -5.79
C GLN A 245 -15.48 21.97 -5.15
N LYS A 246 -16.62 22.24 -5.79
CA LYS A 246 -17.63 23.14 -5.22
C LYS A 246 -18.30 22.50 -4.00
N GLY A 247 -18.33 23.24 -2.89
CA GLY A 247 -19.00 22.81 -1.66
C GLY A 247 -18.34 21.55 -1.08
N THR A 248 -19.15 20.50 -0.87
CA THR A 248 -18.73 19.21 -0.31
C THR A 248 -18.42 18.14 -1.36
N SER A 249 -18.53 18.45 -2.66
CA SER A 249 -18.09 17.52 -3.71
C SER A 249 -16.56 17.40 -3.68
N PHE A 250 -16.04 16.18 -3.74
CA PHE A 250 -14.60 15.94 -3.78
C PHE A 250 -14.26 14.70 -4.60
N ARG A 251 -13.00 14.62 -5.02
CA ARG A 251 -12.37 13.44 -5.61
C ARG A 251 -11.14 13.08 -4.80
N VAL A 252 -10.75 11.80 -4.84
CA VAL A 252 -9.56 11.29 -4.13
C VAL A 252 -8.50 10.85 -5.12
N LEU A 253 -7.24 10.96 -4.70
CA LEU A 253 -6.05 10.60 -5.46
C LEU A 253 -5.24 9.54 -4.71
N ASP A 254 -4.30 8.92 -5.42
CA ASP A 254 -3.25 8.05 -4.87
C ASP A 254 -3.73 6.97 -3.88
N ARG A 255 -4.09 5.82 -4.45
CA ARG A 255 -4.44 4.61 -3.70
C ARG A 255 -3.30 3.59 -3.66
N SER A 256 -2.06 4.06 -3.53
CA SER A 256 -0.84 3.24 -3.63
C SER A 256 -0.78 2.09 -2.62
N ARG A 257 -1.47 2.18 -1.48
CA ARG A 257 -1.44 1.14 -0.44
C ARG A 257 -2.43 0.00 -0.65
N GLY A 258 -3.20 0.01 -1.74
CA GLY A 258 -4.07 -1.10 -2.14
C GLY A 258 -5.51 -0.98 -1.64
N GLU A 259 -6.33 -1.96 -2.04
CA GLU A 259 -7.79 -1.84 -1.91
C GLU A 259 -8.37 -2.28 -0.57
N TRP A 260 -7.71 -3.23 0.10
CA TRP A 260 -8.26 -3.92 1.27
C TRP A 260 -7.31 -3.76 2.45
N GLY A 261 -7.86 -3.44 3.62
CA GLY A 261 -7.08 -3.15 4.82
C GLY A 261 -7.94 -2.98 6.07
N GLU A 262 -7.41 -2.23 7.02
CA GLU A 262 -8.05 -1.89 8.29
C GLU A 262 -8.59 -0.45 8.23
N ALA A 263 -9.83 -0.24 8.69
CA ALA A 263 -10.48 1.07 8.68
C ALA A 263 -9.68 2.13 9.47
N ALA A 264 -8.97 1.69 10.50
CA ALA A 264 -8.12 2.53 11.33
C ALA A 264 -7.01 3.25 10.54
N ASP A 265 -6.59 2.70 9.39
CA ASP A 265 -5.60 3.33 8.52
C ASP A 265 -6.12 4.66 7.96
N ASP A 266 -7.28 4.65 7.30
CA ASP A 266 -7.87 5.86 6.72
C ASP A 266 -8.30 6.87 7.79
N ILE A 267 -8.83 6.40 8.92
CA ILE A 267 -9.24 7.27 10.02
C ILE A 267 -8.04 7.99 10.62
N SER A 268 -6.98 7.25 10.95
CA SER A 268 -5.77 7.86 11.53
C SER A 268 -5.05 8.76 10.53
N SER A 269 -4.98 8.37 9.25
CA SER A 269 -4.35 9.16 8.19
C SER A 269 -4.95 10.55 8.04
N LEU A 270 -6.28 10.68 8.11
CA LEU A 270 -6.91 11.99 8.07
C LEU A 270 -6.84 12.72 9.42
N THR A 271 -7.22 12.04 10.51
CA THR A 271 -7.43 12.71 11.80
C THR A 271 -6.14 13.16 12.49
N ILE A 272 -5.01 12.48 12.25
CA ILE A 272 -3.70 12.93 12.71
C ILE A 272 -3.34 14.32 12.16
N ASN A 273 -3.88 14.70 11.00
CA ASN A 273 -3.63 16.02 10.44
C ASN A 273 -4.35 17.12 11.23
N TYR A 274 -5.53 16.87 11.82
CA TYR A 274 -6.13 17.84 12.73
C TYR A 274 -5.26 18.07 13.97
N ILE A 275 -4.66 17.00 14.50
CA ILE A 275 -3.65 17.09 15.57
C ILE A 275 -2.44 17.91 15.09
N PHE A 276 -1.89 17.58 13.93
CA PHE A 276 -0.68 18.20 13.39
C PHE A 276 -0.83 19.70 13.14
N PHE A 277 -1.92 20.12 12.50
CA PHE A 277 -2.21 21.54 12.27
C PHE A 277 -2.46 22.27 13.59
N SER A 278 -3.13 21.63 14.57
CA SER A 278 -3.32 22.20 15.91
C SER A 278 -2.01 22.34 16.68
N LEU A 279 -1.09 21.37 16.57
CA LEU A 279 0.22 21.43 17.23
C LEU A 279 1.05 22.60 16.70
N GLN A 280 1.06 22.83 15.39
CA GLN A 280 1.79 23.94 14.79
C GLN A 280 1.22 25.32 15.15
N THR A 281 -0.08 25.42 15.42
CA THR A 281 -0.78 26.68 15.71
C THR A 281 -0.89 26.99 17.20
N HIS A 282 -1.16 25.97 18.02
CA HIS A 282 -1.51 26.11 19.43
C HIS A 282 -0.59 25.32 20.37
N GLY A 283 0.32 24.50 19.84
CA GLY A 283 1.19 23.62 20.62
C GLY A 283 0.46 22.44 21.27
N LYS A 284 -0.84 22.28 21.09
CA LYS A 284 -1.66 21.17 21.60
C LYS A 284 -2.90 21.02 20.72
N LEU A 285 -3.66 19.93 20.86
CA LEU A 285 -4.98 19.82 20.23
C LEU A 285 -5.96 20.77 20.94
N GLU A 286 -6.39 21.79 20.23
CA GLU A 286 -7.27 22.86 20.70
C GLU A 286 -8.27 23.24 19.61
N ASN A 287 -9.33 23.96 19.96
CA ASN A 287 -10.22 24.53 18.95
C ASN A 287 -9.45 25.49 18.02
N PRO A 288 -9.76 25.51 16.72
CA PRO A 288 -10.90 24.84 16.05
C PRO A 288 -10.66 23.36 15.65
N PHE A 289 -9.43 22.87 15.69
CA PHE A 289 -9.11 21.53 15.18
C PHE A 289 -9.61 20.39 16.07
N LYS A 290 -9.68 20.61 17.40
CA LYS A 290 -10.30 19.67 18.33
C LYS A 290 -11.75 19.35 17.94
N GLU A 291 -12.51 20.37 17.53
CA GLU A 291 -13.89 20.18 17.07
C GLU A 291 -13.96 19.32 15.81
N LEU A 292 -13.11 19.57 14.80
CA LEU A 292 -13.07 18.73 13.59
C LEU A 292 -12.63 17.29 13.88
N PHE A 293 -11.62 17.12 14.73
CA PHE A 293 -11.13 15.81 15.13
C PHE A 293 -12.25 14.98 15.79
N GLU A 294 -12.91 15.56 16.79
CA GLU A 294 -13.99 14.89 17.51
C GLU A 294 -15.23 14.68 16.65
N LEU A 295 -15.57 15.62 15.78
CA LEU A 295 -16.67 15.50 14.83
C LEU A 295 -16.43 14.34 13.86
N PHE A 296 -15.22 14.23 13.32
CA PHE A 296 -14.89 13.19 12.34
C PHE A 296 -15.03 11.79 12.93
N ILE A 297 -14.38 11.56 14.08
CA ILE A 297 -14.39 10.26 14.77
C ILE A 297 -15.78 9.97 15.31
N GLY A 298 -16.43 10.94 15.95
CA GLY A 298 -17.78 10.79 16.50
C GLY A 298 -18.80 10.41 15.42
N ASN A 299 -18.84 11.13 14.29
CA ASN A 299 -19.76 10.82 13.18
C ASN A 299 -19.47 9.45 12.56
N TYR A 300 -18.19 9.05 12.46
CA TYR A 300 -17.83 7.74 11.94
C TYR A 300 -18.34 6.62 12.87
N LEU A 301 -18.07 6.72 14.17
CA LEU A 301 -18.50 5.74 15.17
C LEU A 301 -20.01 5.65 15.25
N GLU A 302 -20.72 6.79 15.30
CA GLU A 302 -22.18 6.84 15.35
C GLU A 302 -22.83 6.09 14.17
N LYS A 303 -22.28 6.27 12.96
CA LYS A 303 -22.84 5.68 11.74
C LYS A 303 -22.46 4.22 11.52
N THR A 304 -21.32 3.78 12.03
CA THR A 304 -20.78 2.44 11.78
C THR A 304 -20.99 1.47 12.94
N GLY A 305 -21.08 2.00 14.18
CA GLY A 305 -21.02 1.21 15.40
C GLY A 305 -19.66 0.53 15.63
N ASP A 306 -18.61 0.89 14.88
CA ASP A 306 -17.29 0.24 14.93
C ASP A 306 -16.44 0.74 16.12
N GLU A 307 -16.91 0.49 17.34
CA GLU A 307 -16.19 0.85 18.58
C GLU A 307 -14.83 0.15 18.69
N GLU A 308 -14.69 -1.06 18.12
CA GLU A 308 -13.45 -1.83 18.13
C GLU A 308 -12.32 -1.11 17.36
N VAL A 309 -12.63 -0.13 16.49
CA VAL A 309 -11.59 0.68 15.83
C VAL A 309 -10.69 1.40 16.82
N LEU A 310 -11.25 1.81 17.97
CA LEU A 310 -10.50 2.47 19.05
C LEU A 310 -9.54 1.51 19.77
N GLU A 311 -9.69 0.21 19.60
CA GLU A 311 -8.82 -0.83 20.18
C GLU A 311 -7.72 -1.30 19.21
N VAL A 312 -7.69 -0.78 17.98
CA VAL A 312 -6.74 -1.21 16.93
C VAL A 312 -6.00 -0.08 16.22
N ILE A 313 -6.38 1.18 16.44
CA ILE A 313 -5.86 2.36 15.71
C ILE A 313 -4.46 2.80 16.14
N GLN A 314 -3.98 2.33 17.29
CA GLN A 314 -2.73 2.71 17.93
C GLN A 314 -1.50 2.62 17.00
N PRO A 315 -1.17 1.47 16.37
CA PRO A 315 -0.02 1.38 15.48
C PRO A 315 -0.16 2.22 14.21
N PHE A 316 -1.38 2.52 13.76
CA PHE A 316 -1.60 3.41 12.62
C PHE A 316 -1.30 4.85 13.00
N TYR A 317 -1.75 5.32 14.16
CA TYR A 317 -1.36 6.63 14.66
C TYR A 317 0.15 6.75 14.91
N ALA A 318 0.78 5.71 15.48
CA ALA A 318 2.23 5.70 15.64
C ALA A 318 2.96 5.83 14.28
N TRP A 319 2.50 5.08 13.27
CA TRP A 319 3.03 5.21 11.91
C TRP A 319 2.84 6.63 11.35
N ARG A 320 1.64 7.21 11.46
CA ARG A 320 1.38 8.56 10.95
C ARG A 320 2.14 9.65 11.72
N SER A 321 2.40 9.46 13.01
CA SER A 321 3.30 10.32 13.79
C SER A 321 4.74 10.24 13.31
N LEU A 322 5.26 9.04 13.02
CA LEU A 322 6.60 8.87 12.44
C LEU A 322 6.71 9.55 11.07
N VAL A 323 5.67 9.50 10.24
CA VAL A 323 5.60 10.24 8.98
C VAL A 323 5.75 11.75 9.22
N LEU A 324 4.94 12.32 10.11
CA LEU A 324 4.90 13.78 10.32
C LEU A 324 6.11 14.30 11.10
N ALA A 325 6.70 13.48 11.97
CA ALA A 325 7.90 13.81 12.71
C ALA A 325 9.20 13.56 11.91
N ASN A 326 9.12 13.07 10.66
CA ASN A 326 10.30 12.75 9.87
C ASN A 326 11.00 14.05 9.39
N PRO A 327 12.32 14.21 9.62
CA PRO A 327 13.04 15.44 9.26
C PRO A 327 13.33 15.59 7.77
N ILE A 328 13.31 14.49 7.00
CA ILE A 328 13.48 14.54 5.54
C ILE A 328 12.23 15.12 4.88
N TRP A 329 11.04 14.76 5.37
CA TRP A 329 9.77 15.22 4.81
C TRP A 329 9.34 16.58 5.34
N TYR A 330 9.61 16.86 6.61
CA TYR A 330 9.24 18.12 7.26
C TYR A 330 10.47 18.84 7.83
N PRO A 331 11.43 19.30 7.02
CA PRO A 331 12.73 19.80 7.51
C PRO A 331 12.64 21.05 8.39
N THR A 332 11.57 21.82 8.28
CA THR A 332 11.36 23.08 9.03
C THR A 332 10.49 22.92 10.28
N LEU A 333 10.06 21.70 10.60
CA LEU A 333 9.20 21.44 11.76
C LEU A 333 9.98 21.63 13.07
N THR A 334 9.39 22.35 14.03
CA THR A 334 10.05 22.68 15.30
C THR A 334 10.26 21.44 16.17
N TYR A 335 11.27 21.53 17.05
CA TYR A 335 11.59 20.51 18.03
C TYR A 335 10.38 20.10 18.86
N GLU A 336 9.63 21.07 19.38
CA GLU A 336 8.51 20.84 20.31
C GLU A 336 7.37 20.08 19.63
N VAL A 337 7.09 20.37 18.36
CA VAL A 337 6.05 19.65 17.61
C VAL A 337 6.49 18.22 17.32
N ARG A 338 7.75 18.00 16.94
CA ARG A 338 8.29 16.64 16.75
C ARG A 338 8.22 15.82 18.01
N ARG A 339 8.67 16.37 19.15
CA ARG A 339 8.60 15.69 20.44
C ARG A 339 7.17 15.30 20.78
N LYS A 340 6.20 16.19 20.62
CA LYS A 340 4.78 15.86 20.88
C LYS A 340 4.24 14.76 19.97
N LEU A 341 4.64 14.73 18.70
CA LEU A 341 4.24 13.66 17.77
C LEU A 341 4.86 12.30 18.16
N LEU A 342 6.12 12.29 18.60
CA LEU A 342 6.82 11.08 19.03
C LEU A 342 6.34 10.59 20.40
N SER A 343 6.13 11.48 21.36
CA SER A 343 5.49 11.15 22.64
C SER A 343 4.08 10.60 22.40
N PHE A 344 3.30 11.19 21.46
CA PHE A 344 2.02 10.64 21.02
C PHE A 344 2.16 9.23 20.45
N ALA A 345 3.11 9.01 19.54
CA ALA A 345 3.37 7.71 18.93
C ALA A 345 3.71 6.64 19.98
N LEU A 346 4.55 6.98 20.96
CA LEU A 346 4.98 6.05 21.98
C LEU A 346 3.86 5.75 22.98
N ASN A 347 3.22 6.78 23.51
CA ASN A 347 2.20 6.66 24.54
C ASN A 347 0.93 5.98 24.02
N ILE A 348 0.51 6.24 22.78
CA ILE A 348 -0.68 5.60 22.22
C ILE A 348 -0.50 4.09 22.08
N LEU A 349 0.72 3.61 21.83
CA LEU A 349 1.03 2.18 21.74
C LEU A 349 0.89 1.45 23.08
N ASP A 350 0.89 2.16 24.21
CA ASP A 350 0.72 1.59 25.55
C ASP A 350 -0.74 1.58 26.03
N THR A 351 -1.68 1.93 25.16
CA THR A 351 -3.10 2.04 25.52
C THR A 351 -3.90 0.89 24.91
N GLU A 352 -4.79 0.29 25.69
CA GLU A 352 -5.67 -0.78 25.17
C GLU A 352 -6.79 -0.22 24.29
N LYS A 353 -7.39 0.89 24.73
CA LYS A 353 -8.44 1.60 24.00
C LYS A 353 -8.10 3.08 23.91
N PHE A 354 -8.12 3.61 22.69
CA PHE A 354 -7.84 5.00 22.40
C PHE A 354 -8.99 5.90 22.86
N ASP A 355 -8.71 6.77 23.82
CA ASP A 355 -9.61 7.85 24.22
C ASP A 355 -9.44 9.09 23.34
N PHE A 356 -10.24 9.15 22.28
CA PHE A 356 -10.21 10.25 21.31
C PHE A 356 -10.75 11.58 21.88
N LYS A 357 -11.30 11.62 23.09
CA LYS A 357 -11.70 12.87 23.75
C LYS A 357 -10.57 13.49 24.57
N ASN A 358 -9.57 12.70 24.95
CA ASN A 358 -8.46 13.12 25.81
C ASN A 358 -7.09 13.06 25.09
N VAL A 359 -7.04 13.32 23.79
CA VAL A 359 -5.84 13.20 22.94
C VAL A 359 -4.57 13.88 23.50
N ASN A 360 -4.71 15.05 24.14
CA ASN A 360 -3.57 15.79 24.69
C ASN A 360 -2.80 15.01 25.78
N SER A 361 -3.44 14.06 26.48
CA SER A 361 -2.74 13.26 27.50
C SER A 361 -1.65 12.39 26.90
N TYR A 362 -1.79 11.96 25.65
CA TYR A 362 -0.80 11.14 24.95
C TYR A 362 0.40 11.97 24.46
N MET A 363 0.33 13.30 24.43
CA MET A 363 1.43 14.17 23.97
C MET A 363 2.35 14.62 25.11
N SER A 364 2.03 14.22 26.34
CA SER A 364 2.83 14.54 27.52
C SER A 364 3.95 13.53 27.68
N GLY A 365 5.18 14.00 27.86
CA GLY A 365 6.39 13.16 27.90
C GLY A 365 7.58 13.92 27.37
#